data_AF-A0A4Q3FQM4-F1
#
_entry.id   AF-A0A4Q3FQM4-F1
#
_cell.length_a   1.000
_cell.length_b   1.000
_cell.length_c   1.000
_cell.angle_alpha   90.00
_cell.angle_beta   90.00
_cell.angle_gamma   90.00
#
_symmetry.space_group_name_H-M   'P 1'
#
loop_
_entity.id
_entity.type
_entity.pdbx_description
1 polymer ?
#
loop_
_entity_poly.entity_id
_entity_poly.type
_entity_poly.pdbx_seq_one_letter_code
_entity_poly.pdbx_strand_id
1 'polypeptide(L)'
;MQLLADDMIKYQPLLVGHFMELDYHVINADFFRSGVENPAVNLKTFCTMLATKYLNHHPQHKYLRLGDLYQLLFNMPLQNQHNALNDVVATAESFFELWKRGEIDDNFILKQQAQKNQEPGFNRFVGWVVILLILLLLTILFIYRGNT
;
A
#
# COMPACT_ATOMS: atom_id res chain seq x y z
N MET A 1 -12.08 18.04 -3.86
CA MET A 1 -11.31 17.62 -2.68
C MET A 1 -11.97 18.02 -1.36
N GLN A 2 -12.46 19.25 -1.18
CA GLN A 2 -13.09 19.66 0.09
C GLN A 2 -14.22 18.74 0.55
N LEU A 3 -15.21 18.45 -0.32
CA LEU A 3 -16.32 17.54 0.03
C LEU A 3 -15.84 16.15 0.48
N LEU A 4 -14.83 15.60 -0.21
CA LEU A 4 -14.25 14.32 0.16
C LEU A 4 -13.53 14.39 1.51
N ALA A 5 -12.80 15.49 1.78
CA ALA A 5 -12.17 15.70 3.08
C ALA A 5 -13.21 15.82 4.19
N ASP A 6 -14.28 16.57 3.97
CA ASP A 6 -15.35 16.75 4.95
C ASP A 6 -16.01 15.41 5.30
N ASP A 7 -16.28 14.57 4.30
CA ASP A 7 -16.81 13.21 4.52
C ASP A 7 -15.81 12.32 5.27
N MET A 8 -14.52 12.35 4.89
CA MET A 8 -13.46 11.60 5.58
C MET A 8 -13.33 12.01 7.05
N ILE A 9 -13.37 13.30 7.34
CA ILE A 9 -13.30 13.85 8.71
C ILE A 9 -14.53 13.46 9.50
N LYS A 10 -15.73 13.59 8.92
CA LYS A 10 -17.01 13.35 9.58
C LYS A 10 -17.23 11.87 9.91
N TYR A 11 -16.98 10.98 8.96
CA TYR A 11 -17.34 9.56 9.09
C TYR A 11 -16.18 8.68 9.57
N GLN A 12 -14.94 9.18 9.51
CA GLN A 12 -13.74 8.42 9.88
C GLN A 12 -13.72 7.00 9.28
N PRO A 13 -13.94 6.84 7.96
CA PRO A 13 -14.16 5.53 7.36
C PRO A 13 -12.88 4.67 7.33
N LEU A 14 -13.07 3.36 7.24
CA LEU A 14 -12.03 2.46 6.75
C LEU A 14 -11.92 2.61 5.24
N LEU A 15 -10.77 3.05 4.73
CA LEU A 15 -10.52 3.14 3.29
C LEU A 15 -10.12 1.76 2.76
N VAL A 16 -10.94 1.18 1.89
CA VAL A 16 -10.70 -0.17 1.34
C VAL A 16 -10.32 -0.06 -0.13
N GLY A 17 -9.27 -0.78 -0.55
CA GLY A 17 -8.79 -0.81 -1.93
C GLY A 17 -8.19 -2.18 -2.31
N HIS A 18 -8.03 -2.42 -3.61
CA HIS A 18 -7.26 -3.53 -4.13
C HIS A 18 -5.97 -2.99 -4.77
N PHE A 19 -4.85 -3.16 -4.05
CA PHE A 19 -3.62 -2.37 -4.21
C PHE A 19 -3.72 -0.92 -3.69
N MET A 20 -4.29 -0.78 -2.48
CA MET A 20 -4.56 0.49 -1.76
C MET A 20 -3.37 1.48 -1.68
N GLU A 21 -2.13 1.01 -1.77
CA GLU A 21 -0.95 1.89 -1.79
C GLU A 21 -0.98 2.84 -3.00
N LEU A 22 -1.39 2.35 -4.17
CA LEU A 22 -1.53 3.15 -5.38
C LEU A 22 -2.58 4.25 -5.20
N ASP A 23 -3.79 3.87 -4.77
CA ASP A 23 -4.90 4.80 -4.53
C ASP A 23 -4.51 5.86 -3.50
N TYR A 24 -3.80 5.47 -2.44
CA TYR A 24 -3.32 6.38 -1.41
C TYR A 24 -2.37 7.43 -1.98
N HIS A 25 -1.44 7.05 -2.86
CA HIS A 25 -0.54 8.02 -3.51
C HIS A 25 -1.25 8.97 -4.47
N VAL A 26 -2.23 8.47 -5.24
CA VAL A 26 -3.05 9.30 -6.12
C VAL A 26 -3.85 10.32 -5.32
N ILE A 27 -4.53 9.88 -4.25
CA ILE A 27 -5.30 10.74 -3.35
C ILE A 27 -4.40 11.79 -2.70
N ASN A 28 -3.20 11.42 -2.23
CA ASN A 28 -2.24 12.38 -1.69
C ASN A 28 -1.85 13.46 -2.70
N ALA A 29 -1.56 13.07 -3.93
CA ALA A 29 -1.21 14.02 -4.99
C ALA A 29 -2.39 14.96 -5.30
N ASP A 30 -3.62 14.45 -5.32
CA ASP A 30 -4.82 15.24 -5.58
C ASP A 30 -5.11 16.26 -4.48
N PHE A 31 -4.99 15.85 -3.21
CA PHE A 31 -5.10 16.76 -2.07
C PHE A 31 -4.03 17.85 -2.13
N PHE A 32 -2.76 17.46 -2.33
CA PHE A 32 -1.64 18.40 -2.46
C PHE A 32 -1.90 19.46 -3.55
N ARG A 33 -2.28 19.03 -4.76
CA ARG A 33 -2.58 19.97 -5.87
C ARG A 33 -3.77 20.87 -5.58
N SER A 34 -4.74 20.41 -4.80
CA SER A 34 -5.93 21.18 -4.45
C SER A 34 -5.72 22.19 -3.33
N GLY A 35 -4.59 22.12 -2.61
CA GLY A 35 -4.34 22.94 -1.42
C GLY A 35 -5.19 22.58 -0.19
N VAL A 36 -5.98 21.51 -0.27
CA VAL A 36 -6.78 20.98 0.85
C VAL A 36 -5.93 19.98 1.63
N GLU A 37 -5.94 20.07 2.96
CA GLU A 37 -5.26 19.10 3.82
C GLU A 37 -5.83 17.69 3.60
N ASN A 38 -4.97 16.67 3.56
CA ASN A 38 -5.39 15.30 3.32
C ASN A 38 -5.74 14.57 4.63
N PRO A 39 -7.02 14.35 4.98
CA PRO A 39 -7.38 13.60 6.19
C PRO A 39 -7.11 12.10 6.06
N ALA A 40 -6.94 11.55 4.85
CA ALA A 40 -6.70 10.12 4.65
C ALA A 40 -5.42 9.61 5.34
N VAL A 41 -4.47 10.50 5.66
CA VAL A 41 -3.25 10.15 6.40
C VAL A 41 -3.53 9.62 7.81
N ASN A 42 -4.68 9.99 8.39
CA ASN A 42 -5.10 9.59 9.74
C ASN A 42 -6.14 8.46 9.73
N LEU A 43 -6.62 8.06 8.55
CA LEU A 43 -7.62 7.01 8.40
C LEU A 43 -6.98 5.63 8.31
N LYS A 44 -7.69 4.62 8.81
CA LYS A 44 -7.31 3.22 8.62
C LYS A 44 -7.50 2.86 7.15
N THR A 45 -6.58 2.05 6.61
CA THR A 45 -6.62 1.61 5.21
C THR A 45 -6.53 0.10 5.09
N PHE A 46 -7.39 -0.55 4.34
CA PHE A 46 -7.36 -2.00 4.12
C PHE A 46 -7.13 -2.34 2.65
N CYS A 47 -6.15 -3.19 2.39
CA CYS A 47 -5.79 -3.66 1.06
C CYS A 47 -6.22 -5.13 0.91
N THR A 48 -7.23 -5.39 0.07
CA THR A 48 -7.70 -6.75 -0.23
C THR A 48 -6.61 -7.59 -0.89
N MET A 49 -5.80 -7.00 -1.79
CA MET A 49 -4.66 -7.66 -2.43
C MET A 49 -3.64 -8.22 -1.42
N LEU A 50 -3.32 -7.45 -0.37
CA LEU A 50 -2.40 -7.91 0.69
C LEU A 50 -3.08 -8.93 1.59
N ALA A 51 -4.37 -8.70 1.91
CA ALA A 51 -5.15 -9.62 2.72
C ALA A 51 -5.18 -11.02 2.10
N THR A 52 -5.39 -11.12 0.80
CA THR A 52 -5.55 -12.39 0.07
C THR A 52 -4.25 -12.95 -0.48
N LYS A 53 -3.09 -12.42 -0.06
CA LYS A 53 -1.79 -12.88 -0.51
C LYS A 53 -1.57 -14.39 -0.27
N TYR A 54 -2.11 -14.92 0.84
CA TYR A 54 -2.00 -16.34 1.19
C TYR A 54 -2.82 -17.27 0.28
N LEU A 55 -3.80 -16.74 -0.46
CA LEU A 55 -4.61 -17.50 -1.41
C LEU A 55 -3.85 -17.73 -2.73
N ASN A 56 -2.76 -16.99 -2.96
CA ASN A 56 -1.98 -17.12 -4.18
C ASN A 56 -0.91 -18.21 -4.03
N HIS A 57 -1.09 -19.30 -4.77
CA HIS A 57 -0.18 -20.44 -4.78
C HIS A 57 0.81 -20.38 -5.95
N HIS A 58 0.76 -19.35 -6.79
CA HIS A 58 1.62 -19.24 -7.95
C HIS A 58 3.03 -18.75 -7.56
N PRO A 59 4.09 -19.46 -7.95
CA PRO A 59 5.47 -19.08 -7.61
C PRO A 59 5.94 -17.80 -8.31
N GLN A 60 5.33 -17.44 -9.45
CA GLN A 60 5.76 -16.30 -10.27
C GLN A 60 5.09 -14.97 -9.89
N HIS A 61 3.87 -15.02 -9.34
CA HIS A 61 3.12 -13.83 -8.95
C HIS A 61 2.80 -13.94 -7.48
N LYS A 62 3.20 -12.94 -6.70
CA LYS A 62 3.02 -12.95 -5.23
C LYS A 62 1.62 -12.53 -4.79
N TYR A 63 0.87 -11.87 -5.67
CA TYR A 63 -0.45 -11.27 -5.38
C TYR A 63 -1.43 -11.59 -6.51
N LEU A 64 -2.69 -11.79 -6.15
CA LEU A 64 -3.79 -11.91 -7.11
C LEU A 64 -4.13 -10.54 -7.68
N ARG A 65 -4.48 -10.46 -8.97
CA ARG A 65 -5.12 -9.25 -9.51
C ARG A 65 -6.56 -9.18 -9.03
N LEU A 66 -7.20 -8.01 -9.13
CA LEU A 66 -8.58 -7.83 -8.71
C LEU A 66 -9.52 -8.82 -9.41
N GLY A 67 -9.38 -8.98 -10.72
CA GLY A 67 -10.16 -9.95 -11.49
C GLY A 67 -9.96 -11.39 -11.06
N ASP A 68 -8.72 -11.78 -10.71
CA ASP A 68 -8.40 -13.14 -10.25
C ASP A 68 -9.02 -13.40 -8.88
N LEU A 69 -8.92 -12.43 -7.96
CA LEU A 69 -9.57 -12.50 -6.66
C LEU A 69 -11.09 -12.59 -6.81
N TYR A 70 -11.67 -11.73 -7.64
CA TYR A 70 -13.11 -11.72 -7.89
C TYR A 70 -13.59 -13.07 -8.44
N GLN A 71 -12.86 -13.62 -9.41
CA GLN A 71 -13.16 -14.94 -9.97
C GLN A 71 -13.03 -16.05 -8.92
N LEU A 72 -12.03 -15.99 -8.05
CA LEU A 72 -11.87 -16.94 -6.95
C LEU A 72 -13.05 -16.89 -5.97
N LEU A 73 -13.51 -15.69 -5.63
CA LEU A 73 -14.60 -15.50 -4.67
C LEU A 73 -15.95 -15.87 -5.25
N PHE A 74 -16.26 -15.44 -6.47
CA PHE A 74 -17.62 -15.54 -7.03
C PHE A 74 -17.77 -16.60 -8.12
N ASN A 75 -16.68 -17.29 -8.48
CA ASN A 75 -16.63 -18.25 -9.60
C ASN A 75 -17.11 -17.63 -10.93
N MET A 76 -16.88 -16.31 -11.10
CA MET A 76 -17.30 -15.53 -12.26
C MET A 76 -16.19 -14.54 -12.65
N PRO A 77 -15.87 -14.38 -13.95
CA PRO A 77 -14.87 -13.41 -14.37
C PRO A 77 -15.37 -11.98 -14.18
N LEU A 78 -14.52 -11.11 -13.64
CA LEU A 78 -14.80 -9.68 -13.53
C LEU A 78 -14.90 -9.05 -14.93
N GLN A 79 -16.05 -8.47 -15.23
CA GLN A 79 -16.34 -7.77 -16.49
C GLN A 79 -15.88 -6.31 -16.44
N ASN A 80 -15.54 -5.74 -17.60
CA ASN A 80 -15.26 -4.30 -17.75
C ASN A 80 -14.20 -3.75 -16.78
N GLN A 81 -13.11 -4.51 -16.60
CA GLN A 81 -11.93 -4.10 -15.83
C GLN A 81 -11.35 -2.79 -16.37
N HIS A 82 -10.71 -2.02 -15.50
CA HIS A 82 -10.15 -0.68 -15.79
C HIS A 82 -11.19 0.43 -15.91
N ASN A 83 -12.44 0.15 -15.55
CA ASN A 83 -13.41 1.17 -15.22
C ASN A 83 -13.44 1.34 -13.69
N ALA A 84 -13.11 2.53 -13.20
CA ALA A 84 -12.99 2.79 -11.77
C ALA A 84 -14.26 2.44 -10.97
N LEU A 85 -15.46 2.61 -11.57
CA LEU A 85 -16.72 2.24 -10.92
C LEU A 85 -16.87 0.72 -10.79
N ASN A 86 -16.51 -0.03 -11.83
CA ASN A 86 -16.57 -1.49 -11.78
C ASN A 86 -15.51 -2.05 -10.82
N ASP A 87 -14.31 -1.47 -10.84
CA ASP A 87 -13.21 -1.90 -9.98
C ASP A 87 -13.53 -1.63 -8.49
N VAL A 88 -14.16 -0.49 -8.15
CA VAL A 88 -14.57 -0.21 -6.76
C VAL A 88 -15.72 -1.10 -6.31
N VAL A 89 -16.70 -1.40 -7.18
CA VAL A 89 -17.79 -2.34 -6.87
C VAL A 89 -17.22 -3.74 -6.62
N ALA A 90 -16.35 -4.24 -7.51
CA ALA A 90 -15.71 -5.53 -7.36
C ALA A 90 -14.84 -5.61 -6.09
N THR A 91 -14.16 -4.52 -5.75
CA THR A 91 -13.37 -4.42 -4.51
C THR A 91 -14.26 -4.48 -3.27
N ALA A 92 -15.37 -3.75 -3.26
CA ALA A 92 -16.33 -3.74 -2.15
C ALA A 92 -16.97 -5.13 -1.97
N GLU A 93 -17.45 -5.74 -3.06
CA GLU A 93 -18.00 -7.10 -3.05
C GLU A 93 -16.97 -8.11 -2.52
N SER A 94 -15.72 -8.02 -3.00
CA SER A 94 -14.64 -8.90 -2.53
C SER A 94 -14.35 -8.72 -1.04
N PHE A 95 -14.32 -7.48 -0.53
CA PHE A 95 -14.14 -7.20 0.89
C PHE A 95 -15.24 -7.82 1.75
N PHE A 96 -16.51 -7.59 1.39
CA PHE A 96 -17.64 -8.11 2.15
C PHE A 96 -17.75 -9.64 2.06
N GLU A 97 -17.39 -10.24 0.92
CA GLU A 97 -17.38 -11.69 0.79
C GLU A 97 -16.27 -12.34 1.64
N LEU A 98 -15.07 -11.75 1.67
CA LEU A 98 -13.99 -12.19 2.58
C LEU A 98 -14.44 -12.11 4.05
N TRP A 99 -15.10 -11.01 4.43
CA TRP A 99 -15.63 -10.82 5.78
C TRP A 99 -16.69 -11.88 6.10
N LYS A 100 -17.65 -12.08 5.19
CA LYS A 100 -18.74 -13.07 5.33
C LYS A 100 -18.20 -14.50 5.47
N ARG A 101 -17.09 -14.83 4.81
CA ARG A 101 -16.41 -16.13 4.92
C ARG A 101 -15.60 -16.29 6.21
N GLY A 102 -15.41 -15.22 6.99
CA GLY A 102 -14.55 -15.22 8.18
C GLY A 102 -13.06 -15.23 7.85
N GLU A 103 -12.68 -14.95 6.60
CA GLU A 103 -11.27 -14.86 6.15
C GLU A 103 -10.61 -13.57 6.66
N ILE A 104 -11.42 -12.54 6.90
CA ILE A 104 -11.00 -11.27 7.49
C ILE A 104 -11.97 -10.87 8.60
N ASP A 105 -11.44 -10.20 9.61
CA ASP A 105 -12.18 -9.65 10.75
C ASP A 105 -11.50 -8.34 11.21
N ASP A 106 -12.01 -7.75 12.29
CA ASP A 106 -11.41 -6.55 12.88
C ASP A 106 -9.94 -6.75 13.26
N ASN A 107 -9.57 -7.91 13.80
CA ASN A 107 -8.19 -8.20 14.20
C ASN A 107 -7.26 -8.24 12.98
N PHE A 108 -7.72 -8.82 11.88
CA PHE A 108 -7.00 -8.87 10.63
C PHE A 108 -6.76 -7.46 10.07
N ILE A 109 -7.79 -6.60 10.10
CA ILE A 109 -7.67 -5.20 9.68
C ILE A 109 -6.61 -4.47 10.53
N LEU A 110 -6.66 -4.63 11.85
CA LEU A 110 -5.70 -4.01 12.78
C LEU A 110 -4.27 -4.50 12.54
N LYS A 111 -4.08 -5.81 12.32
CA LYS A 111 -2.79 -6.40 11.99
C LYS A 111 -2.22 -5.83 10.70
N GLN A 112 -3.06 -5.63 9.68
CA GLN A 112 -2.62 -5.03 8.43
C GLN A 112 -2.22 -3.55 8.62
N GLN A 113 -2.92 -2.78 9.48
CA GLN A 113 -2.51 -1.41 9.81
C GLN A 113 -1.11 -1.39 10.44
N ALA A 114 -0.86 -2.28 11.40
CA ALA A 114 0.40 -2.35 12.10
C ALA A 114 1.57 -2.69 11.17
N GLN A 115 1.35 -3.54 10.16
CA GLN A 115 2.36 -3.90 9.17
C GLN A 115 2.71 -2.73 8.24
N LYS A 116 1.73 -1.91 7.84
CA LYS A 116 1.96 -0.71 7.02
C LYS A 116 2.86 0.31 7.74
N ASN A 117 2.70 0.45 9.05
CA ASN A 117 3.46 1.41 9.86
C ASN A 117 4.89 0.93 10.19
N GLN A 118 5.24 -0.31 9.85
CA GLN A 118 6.59 -0.84 9.99
C GLN A 118 7.42 -0.52 8.75
N GLU A 119 7.93 0.71 8.68
CA GLU A 119 9.11 1.02 7.87
C GLU A 119 10.28 0.12 8.35
N PRO A 120 11.03 -0.54 7.45
CA PRO A 120 12.22 -1.27 7.88
C PRO A 120 13.18 -0.26 8.51
N GLY A 121 13.33 -0.32 9.83
CA GLY A 121 14.21 0.58 10.57
C GLY A 121 15.62 0.55 9.99
N PHE A 122 16.22 1.72 9.80
CA PHE A 122 17.57 1.86 9.27
C PHE A 122 18.56 0.94 9.99
N ASN A 123 19.17 0.00 9.27
CA ASN A 123 20.18 -0.88 9.85
C ASN A 123 21.46 -0.08 10.12
N ARG A 124 21.69 0.25 11.39
CA ARG A 124 22.88 1.01 11.83
C ARG A 124 24.20 0.42 11.34
N PHE A 125 24.31 -0.91 11.23
CA PHE A 125 25.51 -1.57 10.71
C PHE A 125 25.80 -1.19 9.26
N VAL A 126 24.77 -1.18 8.40
CA VAL A 126 24.89 -0.73 6.99
C VAL A 126 25.31 0.74 6.94
N GLY A 127 24.79 1.58 7.85
CA GLY A 127 25.22 2.97 7.99
C GLY A 127 26.71 3.13 8.26
N TRP A 128 27.26 2.37 9.22
CA TRP A 128 28.69 2.39 9.53
C TRP A 128 29.56 1.92 8.36
N VAL A 129 29.12 0.87 7.64
CA VAL A 129 29.83 0.39 6.45
C VAL A 129 29.89 1.47 5.37
N VAL A 130 28.80 2.17 5.12
CA VAL A 130 28.76 3.28 4.15
C VAL A 130 29.69 4.41 4.56
N ILE A 131 29.71 4.79 5.85
CA ILE A 131 30.61 5.82 6.38
C ILE A 131 32.08 5.41 6.17
N LEU A 132 32.43 4.16 6.49
CA LEU A 132 33.79 3.66 6.29
C LEU A 132 34.22 3.67 4.82
N LEU A 133 33.32 3.29 3.91
CA LEU A 133 33.56 3.34 2.47
C LEU A 133 33.78 4.77 1.97
N ILE A 134 32.98 5.74 2.46
CA ILE A 134 33.15 7.16 2.11
C ILE A 134 34.51 7.67 2.61
N LEU A 135 34.88 7.36 3.85
CA LEU A 135 36.17 7.76 4.41
C LEU A 135 37.35 7.16 3.64
N LEU A 136 37.27 5.87 3.27
CA LEU A 136 38.27 5.21 2.43
C LEU A 136 38.40 5.90 1.06
N LEU A 137 37.30 6.28 0.45
CA LEU A 137 37.30 6.91 -0.88
C LEU A 137 37.90 8.32 -0.82
N LEU A 138 37.60 9.08 0.25
CA LEU A 138 38.20 10.39 0.51
C LEU A 138 39.71 10.30 0.78
N THR A 139 40.19 9.29 1.51
CA THR A 139 41.63 9.12 1.75
C THR A 139 42.37 8.76 0.46
N ILE A 140 41.80 7.90 -0.39
CA ILE A 140 42.36 7.58 -1.71
C ILE A 140 42.44 8.84 -2.58
N LEU A 141 41.38 9.65 -2.63
CA LEU A 141 41.37 10.91 -3.38
C LEU A 141 42.40 11.91 -2.87
N PHE A 142 42.58 12.01 -1.55
CA PHE A 142 43.58 12.88 -0.94
C PHE A 142 45.01 12.46 -1.29
N ILE A 143 45.31 11.16 -1.24
CA ILE A 143 46.62 10.61 -1.63
C ILE A 143 46.89 10.86 -3.11
N TYR A 144 45.89 10.65 -3.97
CA TYR A 144 46.04 10.84 -5.42
C TYR A 144 46.26 12.31 -5.80
N ARG A 145 45.60 13.25 -5.12
CA ARG A 145 45.77 14.70 -5.31
C ARG A 145 47.12 15.23 -4.80
N GLY A 146 47.73 14.58 -3.82
CA GLY A 146 49.05 14.96 -3.29
C GLY A 146 50.23 14.51 -4.15
N ASN A 147 50.02 13.61 -5.12
CA ASN A 147 51.04 13.03 -5.99
C ASN A 147 51.07 13.62 -7.42
N THR A 148 50.27 14.66 -7.69
CA THR A 148 50.27 15.47 -8.92
C THR A 148 50.75 16.88 -8.63
#